data_AF-A0A2K0UQB6-F1
#
_entry.id   AF-A0A2K0UQB6-F1
#
_cell.length_a   1.000
_cell.length_b   1.000
_cell.length_c   1.000
_cell.angle_alpha   90.00
_cell.angle_beta   90.00
_cell.angle_gamma   90.00
#
_symmetry.space_group_name_H-M   'P 1'
#
loop_
_entity.id
_entity.type
_entity.pdbx_description
1 polymer ?
#
loop_
_entity_poly.entity_id
_entity_poly.type
_entity_poly.pdbx_seq_one_letter_code
_entity_poly.pdbx_strand_id
1 'polypeptide(L)'
;MVMVLVSISMELGPRYATLLSAFLYARLLIGALSLGILADHFGRRLVWQASIFGCSIMTAIAASSPNWAALNDFIALIALFAGGNLAIDLTLLAEAIPHEWSFILTRLAGIWGLGNVVTGLIAWPILVNFGCPSGSTPENCSRGDNIG
;
A
#
# COMPACT_ATOMS: atom_id res chain seq x y z
N MET A 1 -0.67 3.60 7.00
CA MET A 1 -1.68 2.51 7.02
C MET A 1 -2.49 2.48 8.32
N VAL A 2 -1.90 2.34 9.51
CA VAL A 2 -2.65 2.26 10.78
C VAL A 2 -3.57 3.46 11.02
N MET A 3 -3.11 4.68 10.71
CA MET A 3 -3.89 5.90 10.89
C MET A 3 -5.14 5.94 9.98
N VAL A 4 -4.97 5.54 8.71
CA VAL A 4 -6.07 5.48 7.73
C VAL A 4 -7.06 4.37 8.08
N LEU A 5 -6.57 3.23 8.59
CA LEU A 5 -7.41 2.13 9.04
C LEU A 5 -8.42 2.57 10.12
N VAL A 6 -7.99 3.42 11.06
CA VAL A 6 -8.87 3.94 12.11
C VAL A 6 -9.97 4.80 11.50
N SER A 7 -9.64 5.76 10.64
CA SER A 7 -10.64 6.61 9.96
C SER A 7 -11.67 5.77 9.18
N ILE A 8 -11.21 4.85 8.33
CA ILE A 8 -12.10 4.02 7.51
C ILE A 8 -12.95 3.09 8.39
N SER A 9 -12.43 2.60 9.51
CA SER A 9 -13.19 1.73 10.41
C SER A 9 -14.36 2.47 11.10
N MET A 10 -14.26 3.79 11.27
CA MET A 10 -15.35 4.61 11.80
C MET A 10 -16.47 4.79 10.76
N GLU A 11 -16.11 4.96 9.49
CA GLU A 11 -17.07 5.12 8.38
C GLU A 11 -17.79 3.81 8.03
N LEU A 12 -17.05 2.70 7.90
CA LEU A 12 -17.57 1.44 7.39
C LEU A 12 -17.97 0.43 8.48
N GLY A 13 -17.67 0.72 9.75
CA GLY A 13 -18.08 -0.08 10.91
C GLY A 13 -17.79 -1.59 10.81
N PRO A 14 -16.56 -2.03 10.47
CA PRO A 14 -16.28 -3.45 10.28
C PRO A 14 -16.30 -4.23 11.60
N ARG A 15 -16.84 -5.45 11.58
CA ARG A 15 -16.83 -6.37 12.73
C ARG A 15 -15.41 -6.74 13.20
N TYR A 16 -14.44 -6.77 12.28
CA TYR A 16 -13.03 -7.05 12.55
C TYR A 16 -12.13 -6.12 11.72
N ALA A 17 -11.70 -5.00 12.29
CA ALA A 17 -10.82 -4.04 11.62
C ALA A 17 -9.43 -4.61 11.28
N THR A 18 -8.96 -5.61 12.04
CA THR A 18 -7.64 -6.24 11.88
C THR A 18 -7.51 -7.08 10.61
N LEU A 19 -8.63 -7.48 9.99
CA LEU A 19 -8.62 -8.27 8.76
C LEU A 19 -7.88 -7.56 7.62
N LEU A 20 -7.98 -6.24 7.52
CA LEU A 20 -7.33 -5.46 6.47
C LEU A 20 -5.81 -5.67 6.46
N SER A 21 -5.18 -5.65 7.64
CA SER A 21 -3.75 -5.88 7.81
C SER A 21 -3.37 -7.32 7.50
N ALA A 22 -4.20 -8.29 7.91
CA ALA A 22 -3.96 -9.70 7.64
C ALA A 22 -3.98 -10.00 6.13
N PHE A 23 -5.00 -9.50 5.41
CA PHE A 23 -5.09 -9.63 3.96
C PHE A 23 -3.91 -8.96 3.25
N LEU A 24 -3.51 -7.76 3.68
CA LEU A 24 -2.37 -7.05 3.13
C LEU A 24 -1.09 -7.89 3.22
N TYR A 25 -0.71 -8.36 4.42
CA TYR A 25 0.54 -9.12 4.57
C TYR A 25 0.49 -10.50 3.90
N ALA A 26 -0.65 -11.19 3.95
CA ALA A 26 -0.82 -12.47 3.25
C ALA A 26 -0.66 -12.31 1.73
N ARG A 27 -1.24 -11.25 1.16
CA ARG A 27 -1.17 -10.98 -0.29
C ARG A 27 0.17 -10.41 -0.70
N LEU A 28 0.85 -9.67 0.17
CA LEU A 28 2.24 -9.23 -0.04
C LEU A 28 3.17 -10.44 -0.21
N LEU A 29 3.02 -11.48 0.63
CA LEU A 29 3.80 -12.71 0.51
C LEU A 29 3.53 -13.43 -0.82
N ILE A 30 2.25 -13.60 -1.18
CA ILE A 30 1.84 -14.23 -2.43
C ILE A 30 2.37 -13.43 -3.64
N GLY A 31 2.31 -12.10 -3.57
CA GLY A 31 2.83 -11.19 -4.58
C GLY A 31 4.34 -11.31 -4.77
N ALA A 32 5.09 -11.34 -3.67
CA ALA A 32 6.54 -11.49 -3.70
C ALA A 32 6.98 -12.79 -4.39
N LEU A 33 6.30 -13.91 -4.11
CA LEU A 33 6.61 -15.20 -4.73
C LEU A 33 6.21 -15.23 -6.21
N SER A 34 4.96 -14.85 -6.52
CA SER A 34 4.42 -14.97 -7.87
C SER A 34 5.06 -14.00 -8.86
N LEU A 35 5.22 -12.73 -8.50
CA LEU A 35 5.83 -11.72 -9.38
C LEU A 35 7.34 -11.88 -9.46
N GLY A 36 8.00 -12.43 -8.43
CA GLY A 36 9.42 -12.80 -8.51
C GLY A 36 9.66 -13.85 -9.60
N ILE A 37 8.89 -14.95 -9.57
CA ILE A 37 8.95 -15.99 -10.60
C ILE A 37 8.61 -15.42 -11.99
N LEU A 38 7.59 -14.55 -12.06
CA LEU A 38 7.20 -13.91 -13.31
C LEU A 38 8.29 -13.00 -13.87
N ALA A 39 9.01 -12.28 -13.01
CA ALA A 39 10.12 -11.40 -13.38
C ALA A 39 11.31 -12.17 -13.93
N ASP A 40 11.58 -13.38 -13.41
CA ASP A 40 12.62 -14.26 -13.93
C ASP A 40 12.28 -14.81 -15.33
N HIS A 41 10.99 -15.02 -15.63
CA HIS A 41 10.56 -15.57 -16.93
C HIS A 41 10.38 -14.51 -18.03
N PHE A 42 9.73 -13.39 -17.72
CA PHE A 42 9.38 -12.35 -18.70
C PHE A 42 10.35 -11.17 -18.74
N GLY A 43 11.31 -11.12 -17.81
CA GLY A 43 12.29 -10.05 -17.67
C GLY A 43 11.92 -9.03 -16.60
N ARG A 44 12.88 -8.73 -15.72
CA ARG A 44 12.68 -7.93 -14.50
C ARG A 44 12.12 -6.53 -14.76
N ARG A 45 12.64 -5.82 -15.77
CA ARG A 45 12.24 -4.43 -16.08
C ARG A 45 10.77 -4.31 -16.49
N LEU A 46 10.26 -5.23 -17.32
CA LEU A 46 8.88 -5.19 -17.79
C LEU A 46 7.90 -5.51 -16.67
N VAL A 47 8.20 -6.55 -15.89
CA VAL A 47 7.36 -6.94 -14.75
C VAL A 47 7.32 -5.82 -13.71
N TRP A 48 8.46 -5.17 -13.43
CA TRP A 48 8.55 -4.01 -12.54
C TRP A 48 7.68 -2.82 -13.00
N GLN A 49 7.71 -2.48 -14.29
CA GLN A 49 6.88 -1.39 -14.81
C GLN A 49 5.39 -1.72 -14.75
N ALA A 50 5.02 -2.97 -15.09
CA ALA A 50 3.64 -3.43 -15.05
C ALA A 50 3.08 -3.48 -13.62
N SER A 51 3.88 -3.92 -12.65
CA SER A 51 3.46 -3.99 -11.24
C SER A 51 3.29 -2.60 -10.62
N ILE A 52 4.19 -1.64 -10.89
CA ILE A 52 4.01 -0.26 -10.44
C ILE A 52 2.74 0.35 -11.06
N PHE A 53 2.55 0.19 -12.37
CA PHE A 53 1.36 0.70 -13.05
C PHE A 53 0.06 0.09 -12.50
N GLY A 54 0.06 -1.24 -12.29
CA GLY A 54 -1.07 -1.95 -11.70
C GLY A 54 -1.38 -1.48 -10.28
N CYS A 55 -0.35 -1.31 -9.45
CA CYS A 55 -0.47 -0.78 -8.09
C CYS A 55 -1.07 0.63 -8.08
N SER A 56 -0.60 1.52 -8.95
CA SER A 56 -1.11 2.89 -9.05
C SER A 56 -2.59 2.93 -9.45
N ILE A 57 -3.02 2.16 -10.45
CA ILE A 57 -4.42 2.11 -10.87
C ILE A 57 -5.29 1.56 -9.74
N MET A 58 -4.90 0.43 -9.15
CA MET A 58 -5.69 -0.19 -8.07
C MET A 58 -5.77 0.72 -6.85
N THR A 59 -4.73 1.49 -6.55
CA THR A 59 -4.74 2.49 -5.47
C THR A 59 -5.74 3.61 -5.74
N ALA A 60 -5.80 4.12 -6.97
CA ALA A 60 -6.80 5.12 -7.36
C ALA A 60 -8.23 4.56 -7.25
N ILE A 61 -8.45 3.30 -7.64
CA ILE A 61 -9.75 2.64 -7.50
C ILE A 61 -10.11 2.40 -6.03
N ALA A 62 -9.15 1.99 -5.20
CA ALA A 62 -9.35 1.71 -3.77
C ALA A 62 -9.82 2.94 -2.99
N ALA A 63 -9.33 4.14 -3.36
CA ALA A 63 -9.78 5.40 -2.77
C ALA A 63 -11.29 5.64 -2.98
N SER A 64 -11.88 5.09 -4.05
CA SER A 64 -13.31 5.21 -4.34
C SER A 64 -14.17 4.10 -3.73
N SER A 65 -13.59 3.16 -2.96
CA SER A 65 -14.29 1.96 -2.49
C SER A 65 -15.59 2.27 -1.72
N PRO A 66 -16.70 1.54 -1.99
CA PRO A 66 -18.01 1.82 -1.39
C PRO A 66 -18.30 1.01 -0.12
N ASN A 67 -17.54 -0.06 0.14
CA ASN A 67 -17.78 -0.95 1.29
C ASN A 67 -16.48 -1.62 1.76
N TRP A 68 -16.53 -2.20 2.96
CA TRP A 68 -15.35 -2.82 3.60
C TRP A 68 -14.81 -4.02 2.82
N ALA A 69 -15.68 -4.84 2.24
CA ALA A 69 -15.27 -6.02 1.47
C ALA A 69 -14.49 -5.64 0.21
N ALA A 70 -15.03 -4.71 -0.59
CA ALA A 70 -14.38 -4.20 -1.79
C ALA A 70 -13.04 -3.52 -1.46
N LEU A 71 -12.96 -2.77 -0.35
CA LEU A 71 -11.70 -2.19 0.10
C LEU A 71 -10.66 -3.29 0.41
N ASN A 72 -11.05 -4.37 1.09
CA ASN A 72 -10.14 -5.49 1.36
C ASN A 72 -9.65 -6.15 0.07
N ASP A 73 -10.54 -6.34 -0.91
CA ASP A 73 -10.18 -6.93 -2.20
C ASP A 73 -9.23 -6.03 -3.01
N PHE A 74 -9.49 -4.71 -3.05
CA PHE A 74 -8.60 -3.77 -3.72
C PHE A 74 -7.25 -3.68 -3.01
N ILE A 75 -7.21 -3.64 -1.68
CA ILE A 75 -5.95 -3.65 -0.93
C ILE A 75 -5.20 -4.97 -1.12
N ALA A 76 -5.91 -6.09 -1.21
CA ALA A 76 -5.31 -7.38 -1.55
C ALA A 76 -4.62 -7.36 -2.92
N LEU A 77 -5.23 -6.72 -3.92
CA LEU A 77 -4.64 -6.56 -5.25
C LEU A 77 -3.44 -5.60 -5.23
N ILE A 78 -3.56 -4.46 -4.54
CA ILE A 78 -2.45 -3.51 -4.35
C ILE A 78 -1.27 -4.22 -3.67
N ALA A 79 -1.52 -4.97 -2.60
CA ALA A 79 -0.51 -5.70 -1.86
C ALA A 79 0.15 -6.81 -2.69
N LEU A 80 -0.59 -7.45 -3.59
CA LEU A 80 -0.04 -8.42 -4.54
C LEU A 80 0.98 -7.74 -5.47
N PHE A 81 0.62 -6.61 -6.09
CA PHE A 81 1.55 -5.87 -6.96
C PHE A 81 2.73 -5.26 -6.21
N ALA A 82 2.48 -4.71 -5.02
CA ALA A 82 3.52 -4.11 -4.18
C ALA A 82 4.51 -5.15 -3.62
N GLY A 83 4.04 -6.37 -3.32
CA GLY A 83 4.87 -7.45 -2.79
C GLY A 83 5.98 -7.87 -3.76
N GLY A 84 5.67 -7.94 -5.05
CA GLY A 84 6.65 -8.23 -6.10
C GLY A 84 7.75 -7.18 -6.20
N ASN A 85 7.40 -5.90 -6.05
CA ASN A 85 8.35 -4.80 -6.16
C ASN A 85 9.42 -4.86 -5.06
N LEU A 86 9.09 -5.30 -3.86
CA LEU A 86 10.07 -5.44 -2.78
C LEU A 86 11.26 -6.36 -3.16
N ALA A 87 11.00 -7.42 -3.93
CA ALA A 87 12.04 -8.33 -4.40
C ALA A 87 12.71 -7.84 -5.71
N ILE A 88 11.91 -7.31 -6.65
CA ILE A 88 12.40 -6.92 -7.98
C ILE A 88 13.19 -5.60 -7.92
N ASP A 89 12.82 -4.64 -7.08
CA ASP A 89 13.47 -3.32 -6.99
C ASP A 89 14.95 -3.45 -6.64
N LEU A 90 15.26 -4.26 -5.63
CA LEU A 90 16.63 -4.45 -5.16
C LEU A 90 17.49 -5.19 -6.18
N THR A 91 16.93 -6.21 -6.82
CA THR A 91 17.67 -7.01 -7.83
C THR A 91 17.90 -6.22 -9.11
N LEU A 92 16.89 -5.49 -9.59
CA LEU A 92 17.01 -4.61 -10.74
C LEU A 92 18.02 -3.48 -10.50
N LEU A 93 18.00 -2.87 -9.30
CA LEU A 93 18.95 -1.83 -8.95
C LEU A 93 20.38 -2.38 -8.85
N ALA A 94 20.55 -3.57 -8.26
CA ALA A 94 21.85 -4.23 -8.17
C ALA A 94 22.43 -4.59 -9.56
N GLU A 95 21.57 -4.98 -10.51
CA GLU A 95 21.98 -5.23 -11.91
C GLU A 95 22.36 -3.93 -12.65
N ALA A 96 21.73 -2.80 -12.30
CA ALA A 96 21.95 -1.52 -12.97
C ALA A 96 23.20 -0.77 -12.50
N ILE A 97 23.76 -1.10 -11.33
CA ILE A 97 24.87 -0.37 -10.71
C ILE A 97 26.17 -1.19 -10.69
N PRO A 98 27.34 -0.55 -10.86
CA PRO A 98 28.63 -1.19 -10.63
C PRO A 98 28.85 -1.47 -9.13
N HIS A 99 29.58 -2.55 -8.82
CA HIS A 99 29.77 -3.05 -7.45
C HIS A 99 30.36 -2.01 -6.47
N GLU A 100 31.16 -1.08 -6.96
CA GLU A 100 31.76 0.01 -6.17
C GLU A 100 30.71 0.93 -5.51
N TRP A 101 29.49 0.98 -6.06
CA TRP A 101 28.40 1.86 -5.62
C TRP A 101 27.29 1.09 -4.88
N SER A 102 27.58 -0.11 -4.38
CA SER A 102 26.62 -0.98 -3.67
C SER A 102 25.96 -0.30 -2.45
N PHE A 103 26.59 0.72 -1.86
CA PHE A 103 26.00 1.54 -0.79
C PHE A 103 24.66 2.21 -1.18
N ILE A 104 24.38 2.39 -2.47
CA ILE A 104 23.11 2.92 -2.97
C ILE A 104 21.94 2.02 -2.56
N LEU A 105 22.14 0.70 -2.47
CA LEU A 105 21.12 -0.25 -2.02
C LEU A 105 20.68 0.05 -0.57
N THR A 106 21.64 0.37 0.31
CA THR A 106 21.35 0.77 1.68
C THR A 106 20.62 2.12 1.74
N ARG A 107 20.97 3.06 0.86
CA ARG A 107 20.26 4.35 0.76
C ARG A 107 18.81 4.18 0.29
N LEU A 108 18.53 3.22 -0.59
CA LEU A 108 17.16 2.91 -1.02
C LEU A 108 16.28 2.51 0.17
N ALA A 109 16.79 1.66 1.07
CA ALA A 109 16.07 1.29 2.29
C ALA A 109 15.81 2.51 3.20
N GLY A 110 16.78 3.43 3.30
CA GLY A 110 16.61 4.70 4.00
C GLY A 110 15.52 5.58 3.39
N ILE A 111 15.50 5.72 2.06
CA ILE A 111 14.48 6.48 1.33
C ILE A 111 13.09 5.87 1.51
N TRP A 112 12.97 4.55 1.55
CA TRP A 112 11.70 3.87 1.81
C TRP A 112 11.14 4.22 3.20
N GLY A 113 11.98 4.23 4.23
CA GLY A 113 11.61 4.69 5.57
C GLY A 113 11.18 6.16 5.59
N LEU A 114 11.96 7.04 4.94
CA LEU A 114 11.64 8.47 4.82
C LEU A 114 10.30 8.70 4.13
N GLY A 115 9.99 7.94 3.07
CA GLY A 115 8.70 8.01 2.38
C GLY A 115 7.52 7.71 3.31
N ASN A 116 7.64 6.71 4.19
CA ASN A 116 6.62 6.40 5.19
C ASN A 116 6.44 7.54 6.21
N VAL A 117 7.53 8.16 6.65
CA VAL A 117 7.48 9.31 7.57
C VAL A 117 6.78 10.50 6.92
N VAL A 118 7.19 10.87 5.70
CA VAL A 118 6.57 11.97 4.95
C VAL A 118 5.09 11.71 4.71
N THR A 119 4.73 10.48 4.31
CA THR A 119 3.32 10.10 4.11
C THR A 119 2.52 10.23 5.41
N GLY A 120 3.07 9.78 6.54
CA GLY A 120 2.42 9.93 7.85
C GLY A 120 2.24 11.39 8.26
N LEU A 121 3.24 12.24 8.02
CA LEU A 121 3.19 13.67 8.33
C LEU A 121 2.17 14.43 7.46
N ILE A 122 1.95 13.99 6.22
CA ILE A 122 0.92 14.57 5.33
C ILE A 122 -0.47 14.03 5.71
N ALA A 123 -0.59 12.73 5.98
CA ALA A 123 -1.88 12.12 6.32
C ALA A 123 -2.45 12.59 7.66
N TRP A 124 -1.58 12.87 8.65
CA TRP A 124 -2.00 13.31 9.98
C TRP A 124 -2.91 14.55 9.97
N PRO A 125 -2.49 15.72 9.44
CA PRO A 125 -3.32 16.92 9.48
C PRO A 125 -4.60 16.75 8.65
N ILE A 126 -4.55 15.98 7.56
CA ILE A 126 -5.73 15.72 6.74
C ILE A 126 -6.76 14.94 7.55
N LEU A 127 -6.36 13.84 8.20
CA LEU A 127 -7.25 13.00 8.99
C LEU A 127 -7.78 13.69 10.26
N VAL A 128 -6.99 14.57 10.88
CA VAL A 128 -7.43 15.30 12.09
C VAL A 128 -8.40 16.44 11.75
N ASN A 129 -8.24 17.11 10.61
CA ASN A 129 -9.09 18.25 10.25
C ASN A 129 -10.31 17.86 9.39
N PHE A 130 -10.22 16.78 8.62
CA PHE A 130 -11.24 16.35 7.66
C PHE A 130 -11.78 14.93 7.89
N GLY A 131 -11.39 14.29 9.00
CA GLY A 131 -11.89 12.98 9.40
C GLY A 131 -12.93 13.06 10.52
N CYS A 132 -13.65 11.95 10.73
CA CYS A 132 -14.63 11.84 11.81
C CYS A 132 -14.02 12.01 13.21
N PRO A 133 -14.74 12.59 14.18
CA PRO A 133 -14.32 12.62 15.58
C PRO A 133 -14.13 11.21 16.16
N SER A 134 -13.16 11.04 17.06
CA SER A 134 -12.88 9.78 17.75
C SER A 134 -14.12 9.23 18.48
N GLY A 135 -14.58 8.02 18.11
CA GLY A 135 -15.75 7.36 18.70
C GLY A 135 -17.05 7.48 17.90
N SER A 136 -16.99 8.06 16.69
CA SER A 136 -18.12 8.13 15.77
C SER A 136 -18.47 6.74 15.20
N THR A 137 -19.76 6.44 15.06
CA THR A 137 -20.27 5.24 14.39
C THR A 137 -20.68 5.56 12.95
N PRO A 138 -20.92 4.55 12.09
CA PRO A 138 -21.42 4.76 10.72
C PRO A 138 -22.74 5.53 10.64
N GLU A 139 -23.49 5.61 11.75
CA GLU A 139 -24.74 6.38 11.85
C GLU A 139 -24.49 7.89 12.07
N ASN A 140 -23.34 8.24 12.66
CA ASN A 140 -22.98 9.60 13.06
C ASN A 140 -21.94 10.27 12.15
N CYS A 141 -21.25 9.51 11.31
CA CYS A 141 -20.31 10.06 10.34
C CYS A 141 -20.54 9.44 8.97
N SER A 142 -21.06 10.24 8.04
CA SER A 142 -21.23 9.82 6.65
C SER A 142 -19.93 9.99 5.87
N ARG A 143 -19.82 9.36 4.70
CA ARG A 143 -18.69 9.55 3.76
C ARG A 143 -18.43 11.02 3.41
N GLY A 144 -19.47 11.86 3.42
CA GLY A 144 -19.35 13.30 3.15
C GLY A 144 -18.64 14.06 4.27
N ASP A 145 -18.61 13.51 5.48
CA ASP A 145 -17.97 14.08 6.67
C ASP A 145 -16.58 13.47 6.92
N ASN A 146 -16.23 12.41 6.19
CA ASN A 146 -14.95 11.70 6.26
C ASN A 146 -14.18 11.82 4.93
N ILE A 147 -13.82 13.05 4.55
CA ILE A 147 -13.14 13.34 3.27
C ILE A 147 -11.61 13.30 3.38
N GLY A 148 -11.08 13.02 4.58
CA GLY A 148 -9.66 13.00 4.91
C GLY A 148 -8.97 11.65 4.79
#